data_AF-A0A3D4DJ57-F1
#
_entry.id   AF-A0A3D4DJ57-F1
#
_cell.length_a   1.000
_cell.length_b   1.000
_cell.length_c   1.000
_cell.angle_alpha   90.00
_cell.angle_beta   90.00
_cell.angle_gamma   90.00
#
_symmetry.space_group_name_H-M   'P 1'
#
loop_
_entity.id
_entity.type
_entity.pdbx_description
1 polymer ?
#
loop_
_entity_poly.entity_id
_entity_poly.type
_entity_poly.pdbx_seq_one_letter_code
_entity_poly.pdbx_strand_id
1 'polypeptide(L)'
;MIKGIEFKNIPVEKIKIGDEEFKPKDRDFYENWSLRIKKDGIKKPFLVTKIGEYYMLYNCLNTFTIAKIIGLKEVLCKIITNKMMNYRIKQLNFSRRDHKLKEIE
;
A
#
# COMPACT_ATOMS: atom_id res chain seq x y z
N MET A 1 -5.20 -16.07 16.84
CA MET A 1 -4.47 -14.87 16.36
C MET A 1 -3.08 -15.30 15.88
N ILE A 2 -2.72 -15.02 14.63
CA ILE A 2 -1.33 -15.17 14.19
C ILE A 2 -0.54 -14.02 14.82
N LYS A 3 0.46 -14.32 15.66
CA LYS A 3 1.33 -13.28 16.25
C LYS A 3 1.94 -12.42 15.14
N GLY A 4 1.86 -11.10 15.28
CA GLY A 4 2.45 -10.15 14.33
C GLY A 4 1.55 -9.71 13.16
N ILE A 5 0.23 -9.90 13.25
CA ILE A 5 -0.75 -9.35 12.31
C ILE A 5 -1.81 -8.56 13.08
N GLU A 6 -2.05 -7.32 12.67
CA GLU A 6 -3.09 -6.43 13.22
C GLU A 6 -3.93 -5.83 12.08
N PHE A 7 -5.23 -5.59 12.33
CA PHE A 7 -6.09 -4.86 11.40
C PHE A 7 -6.51 -3.53 12.03
N LYS A 8 -6.34 -2.43 11.30
CA LYS A 8 -6.61 -1.09 11.82
C LYS A 8 -6.94 -0.12 10.69
N ASN A 9 -7.87 0.81 10.94
CA ASN A 9 -8.03 1.98 10.06
C ASN A 9 -6.90 2.97 10.34
N ILE A 10 -6.14 3.30 9.30
CA ILE A 10 -4.97 4.18 9.40
C ILE A 10 -5.25 5.45 8.59
N PRO A 11 -4.96 6.64 9.16
CA PRO A 11 -5.03 7.89 8.43
C PRO A 11 -4.17 7.84 7.17
N VAL A 12 -4.71 8.30 6.06
CA VAL A 12 -4.05 8.23 4.76
C VAL A 12 -2.73 9.00 4.76
N GLU A 13 -2.60 10.11 5.51
CA GLU A 13 -1.34 10.85 5.63
C GLU A 13 -0.21 10.08 6.34
N LYS A 14 -0.55 9.06 7.15
CA LYS A 14 0.44 8.21 7.84
C LYS A 14 0.94 7.07 6.99
N ILE A 15 0.38 6.86 5.79
CA ILE A 15 0.77 5.78 4.88
C ILE A 15 1.64 6.36 3.76
N LYS A 16 2.82 5.77 3.57
CA LYS A 16 3.76 6.13 2.51
C LYS A 16 3.96 4.95 1.56
N ILE A 17 4.15 5.28 0.29
CA ILE A 17 4.57 4.31 -0.72
C ILE A 17 6.07 4.07 -0.52
N GLY A 18 6.45 2.81 -0.34
CA GLY A 18 7.86 2.40 -0.15
C GLY A 18 8.61 2.13 -1.46
N ASP A 19 7.92 2.21 -2.59
CA ASP A 19 8.52 2.17 -3.93
C ASP A 19 8.83 3.60 -4.39
N GLU A 20 10.08 4.03 -4.20
CA GLU A 20 10.55 5.39 -4.54
C GLU A 20 10.42 5.71 -6.04
N GLU A 21 10.41 4.68 -6.89
CA GLU A 21 10.33 4.83 -8.34
C GLU A 21 8.90 4.71 -8.89
N PHE A 22 7.93 4.50 -8.00
CA PHE A 22 6.55 4.34 -8.40
C PHE A 22 6.02 5.60 -9.10
N LYS A 23 5.58 5.41 -10.35
CA LYS A 23 4.84 6.42 -11.10
C LYS A 23 3.37 5.99 -11.21
N PRO A 24 2.43 6.87 -10.84
CA PRO A 24 1.01 6.58 -11.03
C PRO A 24 0.69 6.34 -12.51
N LYS A 25 -0.27 5.43 -12.77
CA LYS A 25 -0.81 5.17 -14.11
C LYS A 25 -1.60 6.36 -14.66
N ASP A 26 -1.86 6.32 -15.97
CA ASP A 26 -2.61 7.32 -16.72
C ASP A 26 -3.98 7.68 -16.13
N ARG A 27 -4.39 8.93 -16.38
CA ARG A 27 -5.54 9.60 -15.74
C ARG A 27 -6.87 8.88 -16.01
N ASP A 28 -7.12 8.46 -17.24
CA ASP A 28 -8.39 7.81 -17.64
C ASP A 28 -8.61 6.48 -16.92
N PHE A 29 -7.53 5.77 -16.60
CA PHE A 29 -7.59 4.54 -15.82
C PHE A 29 -8.03 4.81 -14.37
N TYR A 30 -7.70 5.98 -13.83
CA TYR A 30 -8.06 6.38 -12.48
C TYR A 30 -9.50 6.84 -12.34
N GLU A 31 -10.12 7.40 -13.37
CA GLU A 31 -11.52 7.85 -13.28
C GLU A 31 -12.49 6.68 -13.05
N ASN A 32 -12.39 5.65 -13.89
CA ASN A 32 -13.21 4.45 -13.76
C ASN A 32 -12.97 3.72 -12.43
N TRP A 33 -11.72 3.69 -11.98
CA TRP A 33 -11.38 3.04 -10.71
C TRP A 33 -11.81 3.87 -9.51
N SER A 34 -11.77 5.20 -9.60
CA SER A 34 -12.31 6.12 -8.59
C SER A 34 -13.80 5.93 -8.41
N LEU A 35 -14.56 5.82 -9.51
CA LEU A 35 -16.00 5.55 -9.47
C LEU A 35 -16.31 4.23 -8.77
N ARG A 36 -15.53 3.18 -9.05
CA ARG A 36 -15.67 1.89 -8.37
C ARG A 36 -15.39 1.98 -6.88
N ILE A 37 -14.32 2.67 -6.46
CA ILE A 37 -13.99 2.82 -5.04
C ILE A 37 -15.06 3.66 -4.32
N LYS A 38 -15.60 4.71 -4.96
CA LYS A 38 -16.71 5.50 -4.40
C LYS A 38 -17.99 4.68 -4.23
N LYS A 39 -18.27 3.76 -5.17
CA LYS A 39 -19.47 2.92 -5.14
C LYS A 39 -19.35 1.74 -4.16
N ASP A 40 -18.26 1.00 -4.24
CA ASP A 40 -18.09 -0.29 -3.59
C ASP A 40 -17.17 -0.24 -2.36
N GLY A 41 -16.48 0.88 -2.14
CA GLY A 41 -15.39 0.97 -1.16
C GLY A 41 -14.15 0.17 -1.56
N ILE A 42 -13.15 0.21 -0.67
CA ILE A 42 -11.94 -0.63 -0.80
C ILE A 42 -12.24 -2.02 -0.23
N LYS A 43 -12.32 -3.03 -1.11
CA LYS A 43 -12.73 -4.40 -0.73
C LYS A 43 -11.68 -5.18 0.08
N LYS A 44 -10.40 -4.81 -0.01
CA LYS A 44 -9.30 -5.54 0.65
C LYS A 44 -8.44 -4.57 1.45
N PRO A 45 -8.07 -4.93 2.70
CA PRO A 45 -7.21 -4.09 3.50
C PRO A 45 -5.85 -3.93 2.85
N PHE A 46 -5.30 -2.72 2.93
CA PHE A 46 -3.95 -2.45 2.47
C PHE A 46 -2.94 -3.15 3.36
N LEU A 47 -1.96 -3.81 2.74
CA LEU A 47 -0.91 -4.44 3.49
C LEU A 47 0.20 -3.44 3.78
N VAL A 48 0.50 -3.23 5.07
CA VAL A 48 1.51 -2.27 5.51
C VAL A 48 2.42 -2.84 6.57
N THR A 49 3.58 -2.23 6.76
CA THR A 49 4.44 -2.45 7.92
C THR A 49 4.78 -1.12 8.55
N LYS A 50 4.97 -1.09 9.87
CA LYS A 50 5.25 0.15 10.60
C LYS A 50 6.75 0.43 10.60
N ILE A 51 7.15 1.63 10.19
CA ILE A 51 8.53 2.12 10.24
C ILE A 51 8.52 3.50 10.89
N GLY A 52 9.08 3.60 12.10
CA GLY A 52 8.97 4.80 12.91
C GLY A 52 7.51 5.19 13.13
N GLU A 53 7.15 6.41 12.72
CA GLU A 53 5.79 6.95 12.85
C GLU A 53 4.88 6.62 11.66
N TYR A 54 5.44 6.08 10.57
CA TYR A 54 4.74 5.86 9.31
C TYR A 54 4.44 4.38 9.06
N TYR A 55 3.53 4.15 8.13
CA TYR A 55 3.21 2.83 7.60
C TYR A 55 3.63 2.75 6.14
N MET A 56 4.49 1.80 5.82
CA MET A 56 5.01 1.62 4.47
C MET A 56 4.21 0.58 3.70
N LEU A 57 3.89 0.92 2.47
CA LEU A 57 3.10 0.12 1.53
C LEU A 57 3.90 -0.12 0.25
N TYR A 58 4.01 -1.37 -0.16
CA TYR A 58 4.82 -1.80 -1.33
C TYR A 58 3.99 -2.49 -2.42
N ASN A 59 2.69 -2.69 -2.19
CA ASN A 59 1.76 -3.31 -3.14
C ASN A 59 0.46 -2.50 -3.22
N CYS A 60 -0.39 -2.78 -4.22
CA CYS A 60 -1.66 -2.05 -4.39
C CYS A 60 -1.48 -0.51 -4.51
N LEU A 61 -0.33 -0.08 -5.04
CA LEU A 61 0.11 1.32 -5.12
C LEU A 61 -0.92 2.22 -5.79
N ASN A 62 -1.40 1.83 -6.99
CA ASN A 62 -2.42 2.57 -7.72
C ASN A 62 -3.73 2.74 -6.93
N THR A 63 -4.18 1.68 -6.25
CA THR A 63 -5.42 1.73 -5.46
C THR A 63 -5.26 2.69 -4.28
N PHE A 64 -4.10 2.69 -3.63
CA PHE A 64 -3.80 3.66 -2.58
C PHE A 64 -3.69 5.09 -3.13
N THR A 65 -3.06 5.30 -4.29
CA THR A 65 -3.02 6.60 -4.95
C THR A 65 -4.42 7.13 -5.25
N ILE A 66 -5.32 6.29 -5.77
CA ILE A 66 -6.71 6.68 -6.01
C ILE A 66 -7.42 7.01 -4.70
N ALA A 67 -7.22 6.22 -3.65
CA ALA A 67 -7.76 6.51 -2.31
C ALA A 67 -7.38 7.92 -1.82
N LYS A 68 -6.13 8.35 -2.08
CA LYS A 68 -5.68 9.73 -1.83
C LYS A 68 -6.41 10.75 -2.71
N ILE A 69 -6.48 10.50 -4.02
CA ILE A 69 -7.10 11.42 -4.99
C ILE A 69 -8.57 11.68 -4.67
N ILE A 70 -9.31 10.65 -4.26
CA ILE A 70 -10.73 10.80 -3.90
C ILE A 70 -10.96 11.35 -2.49
N GLY A 71 -9.90 11.63 -1.73
CA GLY A 71 -9.97 12.28 -0.42
C GLY A 71 -10.42 11.38 0.74
N LEU A 72 -10.11 10.08 0.70
CA LEU A 72 -10.34 9.23 1.88
C LEU A 72 -9.47 9.69 3.05
N LYS A 73 -10.07 9.84 4.23
CA LYS A 73 -9.36 10.22 5.46
C LYS A 73 -8.57 9.05 6.05
N GLU A 74 -9.17 7.86 6.03
CA GLU A 74 -8.60 6.65 6.60
C GLU A 74 -8.90 5.45 5.70
N VAL A 75 -8.04 4.44 5.77
CA VAL A 75 -8.19 3.19 5.02
C VAL A 75 -7.90 2.00 5.93
N LEU A 76 -8.64 0.90 5.73
CA LEU A 76 -8.39 -0.33 6.46
C LEU A 76 -7.05 -0.94 6.03
N CYS A 77 -6.19 -1.19 7.00
CA CYS A 77 -4.88 -1.77 6.81
C CYS A 77 -4.72 -3.07 7.58
N LYS A 78 -3.98 -4.00 6.99
CA LYS A 78 -3.41 -5.18 7.62
C LYS A 78 -1.93 -4.89 7.89
N ILE A 79 -1.61 -4.62 9.15
CA ILE A 79 -0.25 -4.36 9.61
C ILE A 79 0.45 -5.71 9.82
N ILE A 80 1.64 -5.86 9.25
CA ILE A 80 2.50 -7.03 9.39
C ILE A 80 3.88 -6.62 9.91
N THR A 81 4.66 -7.61 10.33
CA THR A 81 6.06 -7.37 10.76
C THR A 81 6.98 -7.03 9.59
N ASN A 82 8.08 -6.31 9.87
CA ASN A 82 9.13 -6.03 8.88
C ASN A 82 9.65 -7.31 8.22
N LYS A 83 9.86 -8.40 8.99
CA LYS A 83 10.26 -9.71 8.47
C LYS A 83 9.28 -10.24 7.40
N MET A 84 7.98 -10.15 7.65
CA MET A 84 6.96 -10.58 6.67
C MET A 84 6.90 -9.65 5.46
N MET A 85 7.15 -8.35 5.66
CA MET A 85 7.20 -7.40 4.54
C MET A 85 8.44 -7.65 3.67
N ASN A 86 9.61 -7.89 4.25
CA ASN A 86 10.84 -8.22 3.51
C ASN A 86 10.68 -9.48 2.68
N TYR A 87 10.00 -10.51 3.21
CA TYR A 87 9.66 -11.69 2.41
C TYR A 87 8.85 -11.31 1.17
N ARG A 88 7.87 -10.41 1.30
CA ARG A 88 7.08 -9.93 0.16
C ARG A 88 7.87 -9.02 -0.77
N ILE A 89 8.73 -8.15 -0.25
CA ILE A 89 9.63 -7.31 -1.05
C ILE A 89 10.52 -8.20 -1.93
N LYS A 90 11.07 -9.29 -1.39
CA LYS A 90 11.81 -10.30 -2.17
C LYS A 90 10.97 -10.88 -3.31
N GLN A 91 9.71 -11.22 -3.04
CA GLN A 91 8.78 -11.71 -4.08
C GLN A 91 8.48 -10.64 -5.14
N LEU A 92 8.25 -9.39 -4.72
CA LEU A 92 8.00 -8.26 -5.63
C LEU A 92 9.23 -7.91 -6.48
N ASN A 93 10.43 -8.16 -5.96
CA ASN A 93 11.69 -7.95 -6.66
C ASN A 93 12.00 -9.07 -7.66
N PHE A 94 11.33 -10.22 -7.57
CA PHE A 94 11.56 -11.35 -8.49
C PHE A 94 11.33 -10.94 -9.96
N SER A 95 10.33 -10.10 -10.22
CA SER A 95 10.00 -9.58 -11.55
C SER A 95 10.63 -8.21 -11.86
N ARG A 96 11.38 -7.61 -10.92
CA ARG A 96 12.02 -6.30 -11.10
C ARG A 96 13.49 -6.49 -11.48
N ARG A 97 13.90 -5.97 -12.63
CA ARG A 97 15.28 -6.05 -13.11
C ARG A 97 16.14 -4.93 -12.53
N ASP A 98 15.82 -3.69 -12.89
CA ASP A 98 16.71 -2.54 -12.63
C ASP A 98 16.31 -1.70 -11.40
N HIS A 99 15.12 -1.93 -10.86
CA HIS A 99 14.49 -1.07 -9.84
C HIS A 99 14.00 -1.88 -8.64
N LYS A 100 14.93 -2.54 -7.96
CA LYS A 100 14.62 -3.39 -6.80
C LYS A 100 14.27 -2.53 -5.59
N LEU A 101 13.16 -2.90 -4.95
CA LEU A 101 12.74 -2.36 -3.67
C LEU A 101 13.77 -2.72 -2.60
N LYS A 102 14.13 -1.75 -1.76
CA LYS A 102 15.02 -1.96 -0.61
C LYS A 102 14.32 -2.77 0.47
N GLU A 103 15.06 -3.68 1.11
CA GLU A 103 14.58 -4.35 2.32
C GLU A 103 14.55 -3.36 3.48
N ILE A 104 13.68 -3.64 4.45
CA ILE A 104 13.48 -2.85 5.65
C ILE A 104 14.35 -3.40 6.77
N GLU A 105 15.08 -2.52 7.45
CA GLU A 105 15.88 -2.86 8.64
C GLU A 105 15.03 -3.19 9.88
#